data_AF-A0A928XRH4-F1
#
_entry.id   AF-A0A928XRH4-F1
#
_cell.length_a   1.000
_cell.length_b   1.000
_cell.length_c   1.000
_cell.angle_alpha   90.00
_cell.angle_beta   90.00
_cell.angle_gamma   90.00
#
_symmetry.space_group_name_H-M   'P 1'
#
loop_
_entity.id
_entity.type
_entity.pdbx_description
1 polymer ?
#
loop_
_entity_poly.entity_id
_entity_poly.type
_entity_poly.pdbx_seq_one_letter_code
_entity_poly.pdbx_strand_id
1 'polypeptide(L)'
;MRGLLAFSSVLLLACSPEEGGEPEPPPAVAVSTELSTRWELLDHRLSLLEIGFDAQDDQRGGVLAGQNDGGPFGAFDTAIVRQAFTLYEGKALASTEGSVLIHIPGPGSLDPDAFVAEVDARVDASKLPAEGALAAWIRGYRLSTNEYPTPPPFASDPDLPYDPAQGFTTQGVGIALGDLRREGAEIVVPVRARHSLGAADRANMNAAAPQASSWLRVDFVVVGARGVASALSLQKIAYTLGTTEYGKNTFHPHADDTLQALEIAGEPQFASGLVGLKRFDIWINADGHIDPACVVVQDPVNFAGEPVSGPGRYLTELSARLWDVQYAADAGRASARLDLFCSNTSTVKEIGNLCLGLEGELSLLQVDAPISTREIPAFELELTSGELTEKEVRFDP
;
A
#
# COMPACT_ATOMS: atom_id res chain seq x y z
N MET A 1 66.18 12.59 69.20
CA MET A 1 65.90 13.10 67.84
C MET A 1 66.04 11.95 66.85
N ARG A 2 64.91 11.36 66.44
CA ARG A 2 64.69 10.50 65.26
C ARG A 2 63.23 10.04 65.38
N GLY A 3 62.32 10.76 64.73
CA GLY A 3 60.89 10.45 64.70
C GLY A 3 60.58 9.51 63.55
N LEU A 4 59.86 8.43 63.86
CA LEU A 4 59.12 7.61 62.90
C LEU A 4 58.01 8.46 62.27
N LEU A 5 57.85 8.39 60.96
CA LEU A 5 56.62 8.76 60.27
C LEU A 5 56.10 7.54 59.52
N ALA A 6 54.94 7.06 59.97
CA ALA A 6 54.17 6.00 59.35
C ALA A 6 53.47 6.55 58.10
N PHE A 7 53.68 5.91 56.95
CA PHE A 7 52.89 6.14 55.74
C PHE A 7 51.55 5.43 55.90
N SER A 8 50.46 6.19 55.93
CA SER A 8 49.09 5.66 55.79
C SER A 8 48.83 5.37 54.32
N SER A 9 48.55 4.10 54.01
CA SER A 9 48.04 3.65 52.72
C SER A 9 46.56 4.02 52.62
N VAL A 10 46.23 5.01 51.77
CA VAL A 10 44.85 5.28 51.34
C VAL A 10 44.55 4.35 50.16
N LEU A 11 43.71 3.35 50.41
CA LEU A 11 43.16 2.48 49.38
C LEU A 11 42.07 3.27 48.62
N LEU A 12 42.42 3.85 47.47
CA LEU A 12 41.46 4.39 46.52
C LEU A 12 40.82 3.21 45.76
N LEU A 13 39.59 2.85 46.16
CA LEU A 13 38.69 2.05 45.33
C LEU A 13 38.35 2.88 44.08
N ALA A 14 39.01 2.57 42.98
CA ALA A 14 38.57 2.99 41.66
C ALA A 14 37.27 2.24 41.32
N CYS A 15 36.13 2.93 41.39
CA CYS A 15 34.96 2.52 40.65
C CYS A 15 35.33 2.61 39.17
N SER A 16 35.48 1.46 38.50
CA SER A 16 35.49 1.43 37.05
C SER A 16 34.08 1.83 36.59
N PRO A 17 33.91 2.83 35.71
CA PRO A 17 32.63 3.02 35.05
C PRO A 17 32.38 1.77 34.19
N GLU A 18 31.19 1.20 34.30
CA GLU A 18 30.70 0.20 33.35
C GLU A 18 30.45 0.90 31.99
N GLU A 19 31.53 1.31 31.32
CA GLU A 19 31.51 1.83 29.96
C GLU A 19 31.78 0.66 29.01
N GLY A 20 30.71 0.00 28.59
CA GLY A 20 30.80 -1.09 27.62
C GLY A 20 29.46 -1.51 27.01
N GLY A 21 28.44 -0.67 27.09
CA GLY A 21 27.24 -0.87 26.28
C GLY A 21 27.58 -0.54 24.83
N GLU A 22 27.35 -1.47 23.91
CA GLU A 22 27.41 -1.15 22.48
C GLU A 22 26.50 0.06 22.23
N PRO A 23 26.96 1.07 21.46
CA PRO A 23 26.16 2.25 21.20
C PRO A 23 24.83 1.82 20.58
N GLU A 24 23.73 2.20 21.23
CA GLU A 24 22.40 1.92 20.72
C GLU A 24 22.28 2.47 19.29
N PRO A 25 21.80 1.66 18.34
CA PRO A 25 21.65 2.11 16.97
C PRO A 25 20.74 3.34 16.87
N PRO A 26 20.95 4.22 15.87
CA PRO A 26 20.03 5.33 15.65
C PRO A 26 18.62 4.80 15.33
N PRO A 27 17.56 5.54 15.72
CA PRO A 27 16.20 5.24 15.30
C PRO A 27 16.10 5.09 13.79
N ALA A 28 15.32 4.10 13.36
CA ALA A 28 15.07 3.83 11.95
C ALA A 28 13.57 3.85 11.65
N VAL A 29 13.22 4.09 10.40
CA VAL A 29 11.85 4.02 9.88
C VAL A 29 11.88 3.36 8.52
N ALA A 30 11.13 2.27 8.38
CA ALA A 30 10.95 1.58 7.10
C ALA A 30 9.68 2.09 6.42
N VAL A 31 9.85 2.59 5.19
CA VAL A 31 8.74 3.08 4.35
C VAL A 31 8.59 2.15 3.17
N SER A 32 7.37 1.66 2.92
CA SER A 32 7.11 0.82 1.75
C SER A 32 7.28 1.62 0.47
N THR A 33 8.03 1.04 -0.46
CA THR A 33 8.30 1.60 -1.79
C THR A 33 7.81 0.71 -2.91
N GLU A 34 7.37 -0.50 -2.62
CA GLU A 34 6.71 -1.35 -3.60
C GLU A 34 5.61 -2.14 -2.90
N LEU A 35 4.40 -2.12 -3.43
CA LEU A 35 3.30 -2.99 -3.06
C LEU A 35 2.85 -3.65 -4.36
N SER A 36 3.25 -4.89 -4.58
CA SER A 36 2.97 -5.60 -5.84
C SER A 36 2.39 -6.98 -5.56
N THR A 37 1.39 -7.36 -6.36
CA THR A 37 0.89 -8.73 -6.46
C THR A 37 0.82 -9.11 -7.92
N ARG A 38 1.37 -10.27 -8.26
CA ARG A 38 1.30 -10.87 -9.59
C ARG A 38 0.81 -12.31 -9.53
N TRP A 39 0.18 -12.78 -10.59
CA TRP A 39 -0.26 -14.17 -10.76
C TRP A 39 0.40 -14.77 -12.01
N GLU A 40 0.87 -16.01 -11.93
CA GLU A 40 1.78 -16.58 -12.94
C GLU A 40 1.07 -17.19 -14.16
N LEU A 41 -0.05 -17.87 -13.97
CA LEU A 41 -0.61 -18.76 -15.00
C LEU A 41 -2.05 -18.46 -15.38
N LEU A 42 -2.88 -18.13 -14.39
CA LEU A 42 -4.31 -17.99 -14.52
C LEU A 42 -4.75 -16.63 -14.01
N ASP A 43 -5.99 -16.35 -14.33
CA ASP A 43 -6.60 -15.05 -14.30
C ASP A 43 -7.50 -15.00 -13.06
N HIS A 44 -7.20 -14.10 -12.11
CA HIS A 44 -7.80 -14.14 -10.77
C HIS A 44 -8.84 -13.06 -10.53
N ARG A 45 -9.85 -13.45 -9.74
CA ARG A 45 -10.76 -12.53 -9.06
C ARG A 45 -10.27 -12.36 -7.63
N LEU A 46 -10.42 -11.17 -7.08
CA LEU A 46 -9.95 -10.89 -5.72
C LEU A 46 -11.06 -11.24 -4.73
N SER A 47 -10.93 -12.38 -4.03
CA SER A 47 -11.74 -12.68 -2.83
C SER A 47 -11.04 -12.17 -1.57
N LEU A 48 -9.72 -12.36 -1.52
CA LEU A 48 -8.84 -11.84 -0.49
C LEU A 48 -7.48 -11.52 -1.10
N LEU A 49 -6.94 -10.34 -0.81
CA LEU A 49 -5.57 -9.95 -1.10
C LEU A 49 -4.95 -9.23 0.10
N GLU A 50 -3.86 -9.78 0.63
CA GLU A 50 -3.09 -9.17 1.72
C GLU A 50 -1.64 -8.91 1.29
N ILE A 51 -1.17 -7.69 1.57
CA ILE A 51 0.24 -7.30 1.54
C ILE A 51 0.47 -6.50 2.81
N GLY A 52 1.17 -7.07 3.78
CA GLY A 52 1.39 -6.44 5.08
C GLY A 52 2.84 -6.54 5.53
N PHE A 53 3.30 -5.54 6.27
CA PHE A 53 4.58 -5.58 6.95
C PHE A 53 4.38 -5.13 8.39
N ASP A 54 4.68 -6.01 9.35
CA ASP A 54 4.67 -5.68 10.77
C ASP A 54 6.11 -5.47 11.25
N ALA A 55 6.48 -4.21 11.49
CA ALA A 55 7.86 -3.88 11.84
C ALA A 55 8.15 -4.20 13.31
N GLN A 56 9.36 -4.68 13.59
CA GLN A 56 9.82 -4.91 14.96
C GLN A 56 10.32 -3.62 15.62
N ASP A 57 10.64 -3.69 16.92
CA ASP A 57 10.89 -2.52 17.79
C ASP A 57 11.89 -1.48 17.25
N ASP A 58 12.87 -1.89 16.45
CA ASP A 58 13.88 -0.99 15.85
C ASP A 58 13.66 -0.67 14.37
N GLN A 59 12.55 -1.15 13.77
CA GLN A 59 12.17 -0.95 12.36
C GLN A 59 13.18 -1.48 11.33
N ARG A 60 14.15 -2.30 11.73
CA ARG A 60 15.18 -2.89 10.85
C ARG A 60 14.83 -4.29 10.37
N GLY A 61 13.55 -4.59 10.37
CA GLY A 61 13.00 -5.86 10.01
C GLY A 61 11.58 -5.98 10.54
N GLY A 62 10.98 -7.12 10.26
CA GLY A 62 9.58 -7.34 10.56
C GLY A 62 9.08 -8.64 9.98
N VAL A 63 7.76 -8.80 9.98
CA VAL A 63 7.07 -9.91 9.36
C VAL A 63 6.37 -9.40 8.11
N LEU A 64 6.82 -9.87 6.96
CA LEU A 64 6.09 -9.73 5.70
C LEU A 64 4.98 -10.78 5.68
N ALA A 65 3.74 -10.36 5.45
CA ALA A 65 2.58 -11.22 5.36
C ALA A 65 1.89 -11.05 4.01
N GLY A 66 1.42 -12.17 3.45
CA GLY A 66 0.63 -12.18 2.24
C GLY A 66 -0.36 -13.32 2.22
N GLN A 67 -1.53 -13.07 1.66
CA GLN A 67 -2.57 -14.06 1.45
C GLN A 67 -3.31 -13.73 0.17
N ASN A 68 -3.66 -14.77 -0.58
CA ASN A 68 -4.52 -14.66 -1.75
C ASN A 68 -5.64 -15.69 -1.64
N ASP A 69 -6.85 -15.27 -2.00
CA ASP A 69 -7.95 -16.17 -2.30
C ASP A 69 -8.54 -15.72 -3.65
N GLY A 70 -8.32 -16.55 -4.67
CA GLY A 70 -8.50 -16.20 -6.09
C GLY A 70 -9.70 -16.85 -6.78
N GLY A 71 -10.55 -17.54 -6.03
CA GLY A 71 -11.62 -18.38 -6.57
C GLY A 71 -11.14 -19.66 -7.23
N PRO A 72 -11.89 -20.23 -8.19
CA PRO A 72 -11.69 -21.61 -8.64
C PRO A 72 -10.30 -21.88 -9.25
N PHE A 73 -9.57 -20.82 -9.61
CA PHE A 73 -8.22 -20.89 -10.15
C PHE A 73 -7.12 -20.75 -9.09
N GLY A 74 -7.44 -20.31 -7.87
CA GLY A 74 -6.49 -20.16 -6.77
C GLY A 74 -5.75 -21.46 -6.41
N ALA A 75 -6.41 -22.62 -6.57
CA ALA A 75 -5.76 -23.91 -6.33
C ALA A 75 -4.82 -24.37 -7.46
N PHE A 76 -4.84 -23.71 -8.61
CA PHE A 76 -4.11 -24.09 -9.82
C PHE A 76 -3.08 -23.04 -10.27
N ASP A 77 -2.90 -21.99 -9.49
CA ASP A 77 -1.98 -20.90 -9.81
C ASP A 77 -1.28 -20.39 -8.56
N THR A 78 -0.17 -19.72 -8.80
CA THR A 78 0.71 -19.16 -7.79
C THR A 78 0.60 -17.64 -7.84
N ALA A 79 0.23 -17.04 -6.70
CA ALA A 79 0.32 -15.60 -6.53
C ALA A 79 1.66 -15.26 -5.89
N ILE A 80 2.30 -14.18 -6.35
CA ILE A 80 3.54 -13.67 -5.79
C ILE A 80 3.28 -12.27 -5.28
N VAL A 81 3.43 -12.08 -3.98
CA VAL A 81 3.46 -10.75 -3.36
C VAL A 81 4.91 -10.29 -3.29
N ARG A 82 5.13 -9.04 -3.67
CA ARG A 82 6.43 -8.39 -3.64
C ARG A 82 6.32 -7.06 -2.90
N GLN A 83 7.22 -6.87 -1.93
CA GLN A 83 7.30 -5.64 -1.15
C GLN A 83 8.74 -5.16 -1.02
N ALA A 84 8.99 -3.89 -1.29
CA ALA A 84 10.28 -3.22 -1.14
C ALA A 84 10.16 -2.07 -0.14
N PHE A 85 11.30 -1.64 0.41
CA PHE A 85 11.33 -0.60 1.42
C PHE A 85 12.46 0.39 1.19
N THR A 86 12.28 1.60 1.71
CA THR A 86 13.38 2.53 2.00
C THR A 86 13.50 2.65 3.51
N LEU A 87 14.72 2.46 4.02
CA LEU A 87 15.06 2.65 5.42
C LEU A 87 15.64 4.06 5.61
N TYR A 88 15.00 4.85 6.47
CA TYR A 88 15.47 6.15 6.92
C TYR A 88 16.00 6.04 8.34
N GLU A 89 17.24 6.43 8.59
CA GLU A 89 17.86 6.31 9.92
C GLU A 89 18.41 7.64 10.41
N GLY A 90 18.12 7.98 11.66
CA GLY A 90 18.63 9.19 12.28
C GLY A 90 17.99 9.50 13.63
N LYS A 91 18.77 10.15 14.51
CA LYS A 91 18.34 10.51 15.88
C LYS A 91 17.17 11.49 15.95
N ALA A 92 16.86 12.16 14.84
CA ALA A 92 15.75 13.10 14.74
C ALA A 92 14.42 12.43 14.38
N LEU A 93 14.42 11.14 14.02
CA LEU A 93 13.23 10.41 13.62
C LEU A 93 12.56 9.75 14.83
N ALA A 94 11.25 9.73 14.77
CA ALA A 94 10.40 8.87 15.56
C ALA A 94 9.25 8.37 14.69
N SER A 95 8.73 7.18 14.99
CA SER A 95 7.56 6.64 14.31
C SER A 95 6.61 5.96 15.27
N THR A 96 5.37 5.83 14.82
CA THR A 96 4.33 4.97 15.39
C THR A 96 3.54 4.39 14.23
N GLU A 97 2.82 3.31 14.49
CA GLU A 97 2.14 2.55 13.44
C GLU A 97 0.65 2.47 13.74
N GLY A 98 -0.13 2.30 12.68
CA GLY A 98 -1.56 2.13 12.79
C GLY A 98 -2.10 1.16 11.77
N SER A 99 -3.25 0.59 12.12
CA SER A 99 -4.06 -0.22 11.24
C SER A 99 -5.51 0.15 11.45
N VAL A 100 -6.27 0.27 10.37
CA VAL A 100 -7.72 0.50 10.44
C VAL A 100 -8.42 -0.42 9.46
N LEU A 101 -9.50 -1.06 9.94
CA LEU A 101 -10.38 -1.86 9.11
C LEU A 101 -11.58 -1.00 8.68
N ILE A 102 -11.78 -0.87 7.38
CA ILE A 102 -12.82 -0.04 6.78
C ILE A 102 -13.83 -0.92 6.08
N HIS A 103 -15.10 -0.76 6.46
CA HIS A 103 -16.22 -1.37 5.74
C HIS A 103 -16.59 -0.49 4.55
N ILE A 104 -16.49 -1.05 3.35
CA ILE A 104 -16.94 -0.42 2.11
C ILE A 104 -18.30 -1.06 1.77
N PRO A 105 -19.41 -0.35 2.04
CA PRO A 105 -20.73 -0.92 1.82
C PRO A 105 -20.94 -1.22 0.34
N GLY A 106 -21.76 -2.24 0.06
CA GLY A 106 -22.32 -2.40 -1.27
C GLY A 106 -23.00 -1.11 -1.69
N PRO A 107 -22.75 -0.62 -2.91
CA PRO A 107 -23.08 0.74 -3.34
C PRO A 107 -24.60 1.00 -3.45
N GLY A 108 -25.43 -0.05 -3.41
CA GLY A 108 -26.86 0.01 -3.77
C GLY A 108 -27.12 0.53 -5.20
N SER A 109 -26.06 0.80 -5.97
CA SER A 109 -26.03 1.43 -7.29
C SER A 109 -24.75 1.00 -8.02
N LEU A 110 -24.61 1.26 -9.32
CA LEU A 110 -23.36 0.99 -10.04
C LEU A 110 -22.47 2.23 -10.14
N ASP A 111 -22.74 3.28 -9.35
CA ASP A 111 -21.92 4.48 -9.30
C ASP A 111 -20.57 4.14 -8.64
N PRO A 112 -19.45 4.23 -9.36
CA PRO A 112 -18.17 3.80 -8.81
C PRO A 112 -17.62 4.78 -7.75
N ASP A 113 -18.16 6.01 -7.66
CA ASP A 113 -17.91 6.95 -6.54
C ASP A 113 -18.68 6.57 -5.26
N ALA A 114 -19.73 5.74 -5.37
CA ALA A 114 -20.48 5.25 -4.22
C ALA A 114 -19.71 4.19 -3.40
N PHE A 115 -18.59 3.67 -3.93
CA PHE A 115 -17.75 2.64 -3.29
C PHE A 115 -16.62 3.22 -2.45
N VAL A 116 -16.88 4.34 -1.78
CA VAL A 116 -15.90 5.05 -0.97
C VAL A 116 -16.33 5.04 0.48
N ALA A 117 -15.42 4.68 1.37
CA ALA A 117 -15.61 4.79 2.81
C ALA A 117 -14.44 5.54 3.44
N GLU A 118 -14.70 6.24 4.55
CA GLU A 118 -13.72 7.02 5.29
C GLU A 118 -13.85 6.75 6.78
N VAL A 119 -12.71 6.57 7.46
CA VAL A 119 -12.62 6.34 8.90
C VAL A 119 -11.43 7.09 9.47
N ASP A 120 -11.61 7.68 10.64
CA ASP A 120 -10.52 8.25 11.44
C ASP A 120 -9.81 7.14 12.23
N ALA A 121 -8.59 6.79 11.84
CA ALA A 121 -7.72 5.90 12.60
C ALA A 121 -7.01 6.68 13.71
N ARG A 122 -6.80 6.06 14.87
CA ARG A 122 -6.12 6.68 16.03
C ARG A 122 -4.88 5.89 16.38
N VAL A 123 -3.75 6.58 16.55
CA VAL A 123 -2.48 5.96 16.95
C VAL A 123 -1.86 6.71 18.13
N ASP A 124 -1.19 5.96 19.01
CA ASP A 124 -0.48 6.54 20.15
C ASP A 124 0.67 7.44 19.67
N ALA A 125 0.64 8.69 20.12
CA ALA A 125 1.60 9.72 19.77
C ALA A 125 2.71 9.89 20.82
N SER A 126 2.79 9.01 21.84
CA SER A 126 3.77 9.05 22.93
C SER A 126 5.22 8.98 22.44
N LYS A 127 5.47 8.24 21.35
CA LYS A 127 6.78 8.11 20.71
C LYS A 127 7.10 9.30 19.79
N LEU A 128 6.08 10.04 19.34
CA LEU A 128 6.22 11.12 18.37
C LEU A 128 6.55 12.46 19.05
N PRO A 129 7.29 13.36 18.38
CA PRO A 129 7.57 14.67 18.94
C PRO A 129 6.26 15.49 19.12
N ALA A 130 6.14 16.17 20.25
CA ALA A 130 4.96 16.99 20.58
C ALA A 130 4.82 18.20 19.65
N GLU A 131 5.96 18.73 19.21
CA GLU A 131 6.09 19.82 18.24
C GLU A 131 6.90 19.35 17.03
N GLY A 132 6.60 19.88 15.86
CA GLY A 132 7.31 19.57 14.62
C GLY A 132 6.40 18.98 13.54
N ALA A 133 7.05 18.31 12.60
CA ALA A 133 6.46 17.81 11.38
C ALA A 133 5.98 16.37 11.55
N LEU A 134 4.81 16.04 10.99
CA LEU A 134 4.30 14.66 10.91
C LEU A 134 3.96 14.33 9.46
N ALA A 135 4.23 13.10 9.04
CA ALA A 135 3.77 12.52 7.78
C ALA A 135 3.21 11.12 8.03
N ALA A 136 2.28 10.67 7.19
CA ALA A 136 1.79 9.30 7.22
C ALA A 136 1.89 8.68 5.83
N TRP A 137 2.32 7.42 5.78
CA TRP A 137 2.53 6.69 4.54
C TRP A 137 1.93 5.29 4.61
N ILE A 138 1.42 4.85 3.47
CA ILE A 138 0.86 3.51 3.29
C ILE A 138 1.99 2.50 3.42
N ARG A 139 1.75 1.46 4.22
CA ARG A 139 2.69 0.37 4.45
C ARG A 139 2.17 -0.98 3.96
N GLY A 140 0.86 -1.12 3.88
CA GLY A 140 0.23 -2.36 3.45
C GLY A 140 -1.27 -2.24 3.45
N TYR A 141 -1.92 -3.27 2.94
CA TYR A 141 -3.36 -3.38 2.98
C TYR A 141 -3.82 -4.84 2.92
N ARG A 142 -5.05 -5.06 3.38
CA ARG A 142 -5.77 -6.32 3.20
C ARG A 142 -7.15 -6.01 2.65
N LEU A 143 -7.40 -6.40 1.41
CA LEU A 143 -8.70 -6.34 0.77
C LEU A 143 -9.39 -7.69 0.92
N SER A 144 -10.60 -7.71 1.44
CA SER A 144 -11.47 -8.90 1.47
C SER A 144 -12.85 -8.55 0.92
N THR A 145 -13.38 -9.40 0.05
CA THR A 145 -14.75 -9.33 -0.45
C THR A 145 -15.62 -10.47 0.06
N ASN A 146 -15.04 -11.37 0.85
CA ASN A 146 -15.65 -12.62 1.30
C ASN A 146 -15.88 -12.68 2.82
N GLU A 147 -15.24 -11.80 3.59
CA GLU A 147 -15.44 -11.73 5.04
C GLU A 147 -16.63 -10.84 5.38
N TYR A 148 -17.71 -11.47 5.80
CA TYR A 148 -18.88 -10.76 6.32
C TYR A 148 -19.00 -11.02 7.82
N PRO A 149 -18.99 -9.97 8.67
CA PRO A 149 -19.28 -10.14 10.10
C PRO A 149 -20.64 -10.79 10.35
N THR A 150 -21.60 -10.52 9.46
CA THR A 150 -22.90 -11.20 9.38
C THR A 150 -23.12 -11.60 7.93
N PRO A 151 -23.44 -12.87 7.62
CA PRO A 151 -23.71 -13.31 6.25
C PRO A 151 -24.75 -12.40 5.59
N PRO A 152 -24.49 -11.92 4.36
CA PRO A 152 -25.44 -11.06 3.68
C PRO A 152 -26.72 -11.85 3.35
N PRO A 153 -27.89 -11.21 3.27
CA PRO A 153 -29.17 -11.91 3.06
C PRO A 153 -29.16 -12.84 1.84
N PHE A 154 -28.49 -12.41 0.76
CA PHE A 154 -28.34 -13.20 -0.47
C PHE A 154 -27.49 -14.46 -0.30
N ALA A 155 -26.59 -14.54 0.69
CA ALA A 155 -25.79 -15.74 0.94
C ALA A 155 -26.65 -16.91 1.45
N SER A 156 -27.88 -16.65 1.89
CA SER A 156 -28.84 -17.66 2.32
C SER A 156 -30.01 -17.85 1.35
N ASP A 157 -30.03 -17.10 0.24
CA ASP A 157 -31.10 -17.18 -0.75
C ASP A 157 -30.86 -18.38 -1.68
N PRO A 158 -31.70 -19.44 -1.62
CA PRO A 158 -31.51 -20.62 -2.46
C PRO A 158 -31.68 -20.34 -3.96
N ASP A 159 -32.32 -19.24 -4.33
CA ASP A 159 -32.48 -18.80 -5.73
C ASP A 159 -31.28 -17.96 -6.21
N LEU A 160 -30.39 -17.56 -5.30
CA LEU A 160 -29.12 -16.88 -5.59
C LEU A 160 -27.95 -17.73 -5.02
N PRO A 161 -27.46 -18.74 -5.77
CA PRO A 161 -26.36 -19.58 -5.32
C PRO A 161 -25.03 -18.81 -5.33
N TYR A 162 -24.89 -17.86 -4.40
CA TYR A 162 -23.69 -17.07 -4.17
C TYR A 162 -22.60 -17.97 -3.59
N ASP A 163 -21.39 -17.86 -4.13
CA ASP A 163 -20.21 -18.56 -3.63
C ASP A 163 -19.08 -17.53 -3.43
N PRO A 164 -18.78 -17.13 -2.19
CA PRO A 164 -17.76 -16.13 -1.90
C PRO A 164 -16.37 -16.57 -2.33
N ALA A 165 -16.13 -17.89 -2.48
CA ALA A 165 -14.87 -18.36 -3.02
C ALA A 165 -14.67 -17.82 -4.43
N GLN A 166 -15.73 -17.70 -5.23
CA GLN A 166 -15.63 -17.31 -6.65
C GLN A 166 -15.21 -15.86 -6.89
N GLY A 167 -15.15 -15.03 -5.84
CA GLY A 167 -14.67 -13.64 -5.89
C GLY A 167 -15.48 -12.71 -6.79
N PHE A 168 -15.12 -11.43 -6.74
CA PHE A 168 -15.69 -10.41 -7.63
C PHE A 168 -14.65 -9.91 -8.63
N THR A 169 -15.13 -9.41 -9.76
CA THR A 169 -14.27 -8.66 -10.69
C THR A 169 -13.98 -7.31 -10.07
N THR A 170 -12.70 -7.01 -9.81
CA THR A 170 -12.30 -5.71 -9.28
C THR A 170 -12.28 -4.68 -10.41
N GLN A 171 -13.06 -3.60 -10.26
CA GLN A 171 -13.03 -2.42 -11.14
C GLN A 171 -12.23 -1.27 -10.53
N GLY A 172 -11.79 -1.41 -9.30
CA GLY A 172 -10.68 -0.63 -8.81
C GLY A 172 -10.46 -0.72 -7.32
N VAL A 173 -9.25 -0.33 -6.92
CA VAL A 173 -8.79 -0.29 -5.53
C VAL A 173 -8.14 1.05 -5.29
N GLY A 174 -8.43 1.67 -4.14
CA GLY A 174 -7.79 2.93 -3.76
C GLY A 174 -7.66 3.10 -2.26
N ILE A 175 -6.56 3.72 -1.84
CA ILE A 175 -6.26 4.09 -0.46
C ILE A 175 -5.73 5.52 -0.47
N ALA A 176 -6.23 6.37 0.41
CA ALA A 176 -5.69 7.70 0.65
C ALA A 176 -5.61 7.97 2.15
N LEU A 177 -4.45 8.46 2.61
CA LEU A 177 -4.28 9.00 3.95
C LEU A 177 -4.52 10.52 3.89
N GLY A 178 -5.34 11.04 4.79
CA GLY A 178 -5.66 12.46 4.89
C GLY A 178 -4.61 13.26 5.68
N ASP A 179 -4.95 14.50 5.98
CA ASP A 179 -4.09 15.37 6.78
C ASP A 179 -4.17 15.00 8.26
N LEU A 180 -3.01 14.91 8.89
CA LEU A 180 -2.86 14.45 10.26
C LEU A 180 -3.30 15.53 11.25
N ARG A 181 -3.94 15.10 12.34
CA ARG A 181 -4.32 15.99 13.44
C ARG A 181 -3.97 15.36 14.78
N ARG A 182 -3.33 16.12 15.66
CA ARG A 182 -2.99 15.67 17.02
C ARG A 182 -4.15 15.98 17.97
N GLU A 183 -4.64 14.97 18.67
CA GLU A 183 -5.68 15.07 19.70
C GLU A 183 -5.15 14.54 21.03
N GLY A 184 -4.54 15.42 21.83
CA GLY A 184 -3.92 15.03 23.10
C GLY A 184 -2.76 14.06 22.89
N ALA A 185 -2.93 12.83 23.39
CA ALA A 185 -1.92 11.77 23.30
C ALA A 185 -2.01 10.95 22.01
N GLU A 186 -2.96 11.25 21.12
CA GLU A 186 -3.17 10.49 19.88
C GLU A 186 -2.91 11.36 18.64
N ILE A 187 -2.49 10.71 17.55
CA ILE A 187 -2.63 11.25 16.20
C ILE A 187 -3.84 10.59 15.55
N VAL A 188 -4.72 11.42 14.99
CA VAL A 188 -5.80 10.96 14.13
C VAL A 188 -5.34 11.03 12.68
N VAL A 189 -5.51 9.92 11.98
CA VAL A 189 -5.19 9.74 10.56
C VAL A 189 -6.51 9.47 9.83
N PRO A 190 -7.05 10.43 9.07
CA PRO A 190 -8.18 10.15 8.19
C PRO A 190 -7.75 9.14 7.13
N VAL A 191 -8.48 8.04 6.98
CA VAL A 191 -8.19 7.01 5.98
C VAL A 191 -9.40 6.85 5.09
N ARG A 192 -9.22 7.12 3.81
CA ARG A 192 -10.22 6.90 2.77
C ARG A 192 -9.84 5.65 1.96
N ALA A 193 -10.81 4.77 1.76
CA ALA A 193 -10.67 3.52 1.04
C ALA A 193 -11.71 3.41 -0.07
N ARG A 194 -11.33 2.76 -1.17
CA ARG A 194 -12.23 2.44 -2.28
C ARG A 194 -12.00 1.00 -2.73
N HIS A 195 -13.10 0.31 -2.99
CA HIS A 195 -13.08 -0.94 -3.74
C HIS A 195 -14.35 -1.03 -4.59
N SER A 196 -14.20 -0.97 -5.91
CA SER A 196 -15.33 -1.06 -6.84
C SER A 196 -15.43 -2.46 -7.43
N LEU A 197 -16.65 -3.00 -7.42
CA LEU A 197 -16.97 -4.31 -7.98
C LEU A 197 -17.59 -4.14 -9.37
N GLY A 198 -17.07 -4.87 -10.34
CA GLY A 198 -17.69 -5.03 -11.65
C GLY A 198 -18.71 -6.17 -11.69
N ALA A 199 -19.57 -6.12 -12.70
CA ALA A 199 -20.42 -7.26 -13.02
C ALA A 199 -19.54 -8.47 -13.40
N ALA A 200 -19.75 -9.58 -12.70
CA ALA A 200 -19.18 -10.89 -12.95
C ALA A 200 -19.90 -11.61 -14.11
N ASP A 201 -19.27 -12.62 -14.66
CA ASP A 201 -19.80 -13.42 -15.79
C ASP A 201 -20.99 -14.31 -15.44
N ARG A 202 -21.45 -14.25 -14.18
CA ARG A 202 -22.48 -15.13 -13.64
C ARG A 202 -23.64 -14.31 -13.06
N ALA A 203 -24.85 -14.64 -13.52
CA ALA A 203 -26.06 -13.91 -13.15
C ALA A 203 -26.30 -13.87 -11.63
N ASN A 204 -25.95 -14.93 -10.90
CA ASN A 204 -26.03 -15.02 -9.44
C ASN A 204 -25.07 -14.03 -8.73
N MET A 205 -23.81 -13.94 -9.17
CA MET A 205 -22.84 -12.99 -8.59
C MET A 205 -23.22 -11.54 -8.91
N ASN A 206 -23.75 -11.29 -10.12
CA ASN A 206 -24.27 -9.97 -10.49
C ASN A 206 -25.47 -9.54 -9.68
N ALA A 207 -26.36 -10.48 -9.37
CA ALA A 207 -27.50 -10.21 -8.50
C ALA A 207 -27.06 -9.90 -7.07
N ALA A 208 -25.93 -10.46 -6.61
CA ALA A 208 -25.35 -10.19 -5.30
C ALA A 208 -24.52 -8.90 -5.23
N ALA A 209 -23.88 -8.49 -6.34
CA ALA A 209 -22.93 -7.35 -6.37
C ALA A 209 -23.45 -6.04 -5.75
N PRO A 210 -24.72 -5.61 -5.95
CA PRO A 210 -25.24 -4.38 -5.32
C PRO A 210 -25.31 -4.43 -3.79
N GLN A 211 -25.31 -5.63 -3.22
CA GLN A 211 -25.38 -5.90 -1.78
C GLN A 211 -24.04 -6.39 -1.21
N ALA A 212 -23.08 -6.72 -2.07
CA ALA A 212 -21.78 -7.20 -1.67
C ALA A 212 -20.97 -6.04 -1.11
N SER A 213 -20.59 -6.15 0.16
CA SER A 213 -19.62 -5.25 0.77
C SER A 213 -18.21 -5.79 0.64
N SER A 214 -17.25 -4.89 0.81
CA SER A 214 -15.83 -5.20 0.92
C SER A 214 -15.28 -4.65 2.22
N TRP A 215 -14.19 -5.23 2.69
CA TRP A 215 -13.45 -4.78 3.85
C TRP A 215 -12.02 -4.51 3.43
N LEU A 216 -11.53 -3.32 3.78
CA LEU A 216 -10.16 -2.93 3.50
C LEU A 216 -9.47 -2.61 4.83
N ARG A 217 -8.51 -3.44 5.23
CA ARG A 217 -7.53 -3.06 6.26
C ARG A 217 -6.48 -2.20 5.58
N VAL A 218 -6.17 -1.04 6.17
CA VAL A 218 -5.06 -0.18 5.73
C VAL A 218 -4.05 -0.11 6.84
N ASP A 219 -2.83 -0.55 6.55
CA ASP A 219 -1.69 -0.50 7.46
C ASP A 219 -0.82 0.70 7.06
N PHE A 220 -0.47 1.55 8.04
CA PHE A 220 0.27 2.79 7.79
C PHE A 220 1.30 3.08 8.88
N VAL A 221 2.29 3.88 8.53
CA VAL A 221 3.29 4.41 9.46
C VAL A 221 3.13 5.92 9.57
N VAL A 222 3.13 6.45 10.79
CA VAL A 222 3.21 7.88 11.08
C VAL A 222 4.63 8.20 11.53
N VAL A 223 5.27 9.14 10.84
CA VAL A 223 6.65 9.54 11.06
C VAL A 223 6.66 10.97 11.55
N GLY A 224 7.34 11.20 12.66
CA GLY A 224 7.55 12.51 13.23
C GLY A 224 9.02 12.87 13.28
N ALA A 225 9.32 14.14 13.04
CA ALA A 225 10.67 14.66 13.12
C ALA A 225 10.71 16.06 13.74
N ARG A 226 11.84 16.40 14.36
CA ARG A 226 12.16 17.79 14.71
C ARG A 226 12.48 18.54 13.41
N GLY A 227 11.50 19.22 12.84
CA GLY A 227 11.57 19.91 11.54
C GLY A 227 10.23 20.54 11.14
N VAL A 228 10.07 20.91 9.86
CA VAL A 228 8.81 21.41 9.27
C VAL A 228 8.27 20.39 8.27
N ALA A 229 6.96 20.10 8.35
CA ALA A 229 6.28 19.31 7.33
C ALA A 229 5.97 20.25 6.18
N SER A 230 6.63 20.05 5.05
CA SER A 230 6.47 20.92 3.88
C SER A 230 5.89 20.11 2.73
N ALA A 231 4.76 20.60 2.21
CA ALA A 231 4.11 20.36 0.91
C ALA A 231 3.92 18.92 0.39
N LEU A 232 2.71 18.70 -0.11
CA LEU A 232 2.22 17.50 -0.77
C LEU A 232 2.40 17.66 -2.29
N SER A 233 2.83 16.61 -2.99
CA SER A 233 2.81 16.59 -4.46
C SER A 233 1.95 15.43 -4.93
N LEU A 234 0.88 15.78 -5.65
CA LEU A 234 -0.05 14.83 -6.22
C LEU A 234 0.32 14.55 -7.68
N GLN A 235 0.48 13.27 -8.01
CA GLN A 235 0.57 12.79 -9.38
C GLN A 235 -0.78 12.27 -9.84
N LYS A 236 -1.21 12.68 -11.02
CA LYS A 236 -2.36 12.09 -11.69
C LYS A 236 -1.92 11.54 -13.03
N ILE A 237 -2.03 10.22 -13.22
CA ILE A 237 -1.66 9.51 -14.44
C ILE A 237 -2.91 8.86 -15.04
N ALA A 238 -3.60 9.60 -15.90
CA ALA A 238 -4.73 9.07 -16.66
C ALA A 238 -4.26 8.57 -18.03
N TYR A 239 -4.56 7.32 -18.41
CA TYR A 239 -4.29 6.85 -19.77
C TYR A 239 -5.24 5.73 -20.22
N THR A 240 -5.70 5.82 -21.47
CA THR A 240 -6.57 4.83 -22.10
C THR A 240 -5.74 3.79 -22.87
N LEU A 241 -5.95 2.50 -22.58
CA LEU A 241 -5.36 1.40 -23.36
C LEU A 241 -6.33 0.93 -24.45
N GLY A 242 -6.20 1.57 -25.62
CA GLY A 242 -6.90 1.19 -26.84
C GLY A 242 -6.27 -0.02 -27.53
N THR A 243 -6.41 -1.22 -26.96
CA THR A 243 -6.14 -2.45 -27.73
C THR A 243 -7.44 -2.91 -28.42
N THR A 244 -7.33 -3.65 -29.52
CA THR A 244 -8.49 -4.15 -30.29
C THR A 244 -8.74 -5.65 -30.06
N GLU A 245 -7.81 -6.37 -29.43
CA GLU A 245 -7.96 -7.77 -29.05
C GLU A 245 -7.31 -7.98 -27.67
N TYR A 246 -8.09 -8.48 -26.71
CA TYR A 246 -7.60 -9.03 -25.45
C TYR A 246 -7.49 -10.55 -25.56
N GLY A 247 -6.39 -11.08 -25.06
CA GLY A 247 -6.16 -12.52 -25.00
C GLY A 247 -5.04 -12.87 -24.04
N LYS A 248 -4.62 -14.14 -24.12
CA LYS A 248 -3.60 -14.73 -23.26
C LYS A 248 -2.32 -13.86 -23.26
N ASN A 249 -2.02 -13.27 -22.11
CA ASN A 249 -0.81 -12.48 -21.82
C ASN A 249 -0.74 -11.12 -22.54
N THR A 250 -1.82 -10.34 -22.49
CA THR A 250 -1.79 -8.95 -22.97
C THR A 250 -1.04 -8.10 -21.96
N PHE A 251 0.24 -7.82 -22.23
CA PHE A 251 1.04 -6.94 -21.39
C PHE A 251 0.61 -5.50 -21.59
N HIS A 252 0.22 -4.83 -20.50
CA HIS A 252 -0.07 -3.40 -20.52
C HIS A 252 1.23 -2.62 -20.43
N PRO A 253 1.41 -1.54 -21.19
CA PRO A 253 2.57 -0.68 -21.00
C PRO A 253 2.44 0.04 -19.65
N HIS A 254 3.56 0.15 -18.93
CA HIS A 254 3.72 1.11 -17.85
C HIS A 254 3.53 2.54 -18.39
N ALA A 255 3.21 3.49 -17.50
CA ALA A 255 3.17 4.90 -17.89
C ALA A 255 4.52 5.34 -18.47
N ASP A 256 4.54 6.27 -19.42
CA ASP A 256 5.81 6.78 -19.96
C ASP A 256 6.72 7.33 -18.85
N ASP A 257 8.04 7.21 -19.02
CA ASP A 257 9.02 7.62 -18.01
C ASP A 257 8.80 9.05 -17.49
N THR A 258 8.39 9.97 -18.37
CA THR A 258 8.11 11.37 -18.03
C THR A 258 6.85 11.53 -17.17
N LEU A 259 5.88 10.62 -17.32
CA LEU A 259 4.67 10.61 -16.52
C LEU A 259 4.90 9.95 -15.17
N GLN A 260 5.92 9.10 -15.01
CA GLN A 260 6.30 8.50 -13.73
C GLN A 260 7.17 9.42 -12.88
N ALA A 261 7.94 10.33 -13.50
CA ALA A 261 8.83 11.24 -12.80
C ALA A 261 8.06 12.34 -12.06
N LEU A 262 8.37 12.51 -10.78
CA LEU A 262 7.78 13.48 -9.88
C LEU A 262 8.80 14.43 -9.31
N GLU A 263 8.43 15.70 -9.24
CA GLU A 263 9.05 16.67 -8.34
C GLU A 263 8.10 17.00 -7.18
N ILE A 264 8.64 16.98 -5.97
CA ILE A 264 7.94 17.37 -4.75
C ILE A 264 8.60 18.64 -4.25
N ALA A 265 7.86 19.75 -4.34
CA ALA A 265 8.33 21.02 -3.81
C ALA A 265 8.37 20.96 -2.28
N GLY A 266 9.37 21.61 -1.69
CA GLY A 266 9.47 21.85 -0.27
C GLY A 266 10.18 23.17 -0.03
N GLU A 267 10.64 23.37 1.20
CA GLU A 267 11.39 24.55 1.60
C GLU A 267 12.90 24.25 1.52
N PRO A 268 13.73 25.22 1.08
CA PRO A 268 15.18 25.09 1.20
C PRO A 268 15.58 25.01 2.68
N GLN A 269 16.86 24.82 2.98
CA GLN A 269 17.48 24.86 4.32
C GLN A 269 17.38 23.59 5.19
N PHE A 270 16.52 22.63 4.83
CA PHE A 270 16.46 21.35 5.55
C PHE A 270 17.57 20.41 5.07
N ALA A 271 18.17 19.68 6.02
CA ALA A 271 19.31 18.81 5.73
C ALA A 271 18.90 17.51 5.03
N SER A 272 17.65 17.08 5.17
CA SER A 272 17.16 15.81 4.63
C SER A 272 15.67 15.87 4.29
N GLY A 273 15.25 14.98 3.39
CA GLY A 273 13.86 14.83 2.95
C GLY A 273 13.51 13.35 2.83
N LEU A 274 12.39 12.96 3.43
CA LEU A 274 11.85 11.59 3.37
C LEU A 274 10.61 11.61 2.48
N VAL A 275 10.49 10.64 1.57
CA VAL A 275 9.37 10.54 0.65
C VAL A 275 8.66 9.22 0.87
N GLY A 276 7.33 9.25 0.86
CA GLY A 276 6.53 8.03 0.93
C GLY A 276 5.18 8.17 0.23
N LEU A 277 4.56 7.02 -0.03
CA LEU A 277 3.27 6.91 -0.70
C LEU A 277 2.14 7.29 0.27
N LYS A 278 1.38 8.34 -0.05
CA LYS A 278 0.23 8.83 0.73
C LYS A 278 -1.10 8.35 0.15
N ARG A 279 -1.17 8.21 -1.18
CA ARG A 279 -2.36 7.73 -1.89
C ARG A 279 -1.98 6.92 -3.11
N PHE A 280 -2.77 5.90 -3.41
CA PHE A 280 -2.90 5.36 -4.76
C PHE A 280 -4.38 5.07 -5.05
N ASP A 281 -4.77 5.12 -6.31
CA ASP A 281 -6.13 4.89 -6.74
C ASP A 281 -6.15 4.36 -8.18
N ILE A 282 -6.66 3.14 -8.37
CA ILE A 282 -6.58 2.39 -9.63
C ILE A 282 -7.98 2.08 -10.13
N TRP A 283 -8.37 2.67 -11.25
CA TRP A 283 -9.67 2.51 -11.88
C TRP A 283 -9.56 1.68 -13.16
N ILE A 284 -10.51 0.76 -13.35
CA ILE A 284 -10.57 -0.18 -14.46
C ILE A 284 -11.98 -0.12 -15.05
N ASN A 285 -12.07 0.10 -16.37
CA ASN A 285 -13.32 0.23 -17.13
C ASN A 285 -14.27 1.32 -16.60
N ALA A 286 -13.70 2.43 -16.13
CA ALA A 286 -14.47 3.57 -15.65
C ALA A 286 -14.75 4.55 -16.81
N ASP A 287 -15.72 4.20 -17.68
CA ASP A 287 -16.14 4.99 -18.85
C ASP A 287 -16.31 6.46 -18.52
N GLY A 288 -15.56 7.31 -19.24
CA GLY A 288 -15.62 8.76 -19.08
C GLY A 288 -15.22 9.32 -17.71
N HIS A 289 -14.82 8.48 -16.74
CA HIS A 289 -14.60 8.90 -15.36
C HIS A 289 -13.24 9.59 -15.18
N ILE A 290 -12.18 8.97 -15.69
CA ILE A 290 -10.80 9.50 -15.60
C ILE A 290 -10.37 10.14 -16.92
N ASP A 291 -10.76 9.53 -18.04
CA ASP A 291 -10.58 10.06 -19.38
C ASP A 291 -11.96 10.17 -20.06
N PRO A 292 -12.50 11.39 -20.25
CA PRO A 292 -13.79 11.62 -20.92
C PRO A 292 -13.86 11.09 -22.35
N ALA A 293 -12.72 10.86 -23.00
CA ALA A 293 -12.65 10.27 -24.33
C ALA A 293 -12.65 8.74 -24.31
N CYS A 294 -12.52 8.13 -23.13
CA CYS A 294 -12.51 6.68 -23.00
C CYS A 294 -13.92 6.10 -23.03
N VAL A 295 -14.13 5.18 -23.97
CA VAL A 295 -15.34 4.39 -24.12
C VAL A 295 -14.91 2.93 -24.17
N VAL A 296 -15.38 2.11 -23.24
CA VAL A 296 -15.17 0.67 -23.20
C VAL A 296 -15.99 0.02 -24.31
N VAL A 297 -15.28 -0.66 -25.20
CA VAL A 297 -15.79 -1.54 -26.24
C VAL A 297 -15.59 -2.97 -25.75
N GLN A 298 -16.59 -3.81 -25.93
CA GLN A 298 -16.57 -5.21 -25.52
C GLN A 298 -17.43 -6.07 -26.45
N ASP A 299 -17.09 -7.36 -26.58
CA ASP A 299 -18.01 -8.35 -27.12
C ASP A 299 -19.23 -8.54 -26.22
N PRO A 300 -20.40 -8.93 -26.75
CA PRO A 300 -21.57 -9.23 -25.92
C PRO A 300 -21.42 -10.53 -25.13
N VAL A 301 -20.66 -11.50 -25.66
CA VAL A 301 -20.39 -12.81 -25.03
C VAL A 301 -18.97 -13.26 -25.29
N ASN A 302 -18.41 -14.06 -24.39
CA ASN A 302 -17.09 -14.66 -24.51
C ASN A 302 -17.10 -15.93 -25.40
N PHE A 303 -15.97 -16.62 -25.58
CA PHE A 303 -15.93 -17.84 -26.42
C PHE A 303 -16.83 -18.98 -25.92
N ALA A 304 -17.12 -19.01 -24.61
CA ALA A 304 -18.01 -19.98 -23.98
C ALA A 304 -19.50 -19.60 -24.11
N GLY A 305 -19.82 -18.45 -24.71
CA GLY A 305 -21.18 -17.94 -24.87
C GLY A 305 -21.72 -17.23 -23.63
N GLU A 306 -20.87 -16.89 -22.66
CA GLU A 306 -21.24 -16.20 -21.43
C GLU A 306 -21.17 -14.68 -21.63
N PRO A 307 -22.10 -13.88 -21.08
CA PRO A 307 -22.05 -12.42 -21.19
C PRO A 307 -20.72 -11.82 -20.70
N VAL A 308 -20.20 -10.83 -21.42
CA VAL A 308 -19.04 -10.02 -21.00
C VAL A 308 -19.54 -8.72 -20.37
N SER A 309 -18.95 -8.32 -19.25
CA SER A 309 -19.27 -7.06 -18.57
C SER A 309 -18.02 -6.20 -18.32
N GLY A 310 -17.29 -5.94 -19.41
CA GLY A 310 -16.03 -5.20 -19.45
C GLY A 310 -14.86 -6.11 -19.80
N PRO A 311 -13.89 -5.68 -20.63
CA PRO A 311 -12.64 -6.41 -20.82
C PRO A 311 -11.74 -6.27 -19.59
N GLY A 312 -10.90 -7.26 -19.30
CA GLY A 312 -10.01 -7.18 -18.13
C GLY A 312 -10.64 -7.63 -16.82
N ARG A 313 -11.49 -8.64 -16.89
CA ARG A 313 -12.16 -9.28 -15.76
C ARG A 313 -11.22 -9.89 -14.71
N TYR A 314 -9.98 -10.13 -15.11
CA TYR A 314 -9.02 -10.86 -14.32
C TYR A 314 -7.68 -10.14 -14.28
N LEU A 315 -7.20 -9.92 -13.06
CA LEU A 315 -5.92 -9.28 -12.82
C LEU A 315 -4.80 -10.31 -12.91
N THR A 316 -3.69 -9.92 -13.52
CA THR A 316 -2.42 -10.66 -13.50
C THR A 316 -1.32 -9.92 -12.78
N GLU A 317 -1.45 -8.60 -12.65
CA GLU A 317 -0.59 -7.81 -11.78
C GLU A 317 -1.35 -6.57 -11.30
N LEU A 318 -1.11 -6.20 -10.04
CA LEU A 318 -1.46 -4.92 -9.48
C LEU A 318 -0.25 -4.43 -8.69
N SER A 319 0.30 -3.27 -9.03
CA SER A 319 1.43 -2.72 -8.29
C SER A 319 1.43 -1.20 -8.16
N ALA A 320 1.98 -0.74 -7.04
CA ALA A 320 2.36 0.63 -6.79
C ALA A 320 3.83 0.65 -6.36
N ARG A 321 4.68 1.34 -7.14
CA ARG A 321 6.12 1.34 -6.94
C ARG A 321 6.68 2.76 -6.94
N LEU A 322 7.46 3.07 -5.92
CA LEU A 322 8.24 4.28 -5.70
C LEU A 322 9.73 3.94 -5.79
N TRP A 323 10.53 4.69 -6.54
CA TRP A 323 11.99 4.48 -6.61
C TRP A 323 12.73 5.75 -7.03
N ASP A 324 14.07 5.68 -7.05
CA ASP A 324 14.96 6.78 -7.47
C ASP A 324 14.65 8.08 -6.70
N VAL A 325 14.46 7.93 -5.39
CA VAL A 325 14.17 9.04 -4.49
C VAL A 325 15.46 9.81 -4.23
N GLN A 326 15.49 11.08 -4.61
CA GLN A 326 16.61 11.98 -4.38
C GLN A 326 16.11 13.26 -3.72
N TYR A 327 16.91 13.84 -2.83
CA TYR A 327 16.60 15.10 -2.15
C TYR A 327 17.71 16.11 -2.35
N ALA A 328 17.36 17.29 -2.86
CA ALA A 328 18.25 18.43 -3.06
C ALA A 328 18.00 19.46 -1.96
N ALA A 329 18.81 19.42 -0.90
CA ALA A 329 18.68 20.26 0.29
C ALA A 329 18.78 21.77 0.01
N ASP A 330 19.61 22.16 -0.95
CA ASP A 330 19.80 23.54 -1.40
C ASP A 330 18.56 24.11 -2.09
N ALA A 331 17.87 23.29 -2.89
CA ALA A 331 16.63 23.65 -3.56
C ALA A 331 15.37 23.39 -2.71
N GLY A 332 15.50 22.56 -1.66
CA GLY A 332 14.37 22.11 -0.86
C GLY A 332 13.44 21.16 -1.58
N ARG A 333 13.91 20.44 -2.61
CA ARG A 333 13.05 19.61 -3.47
C ARG A 333 13.43 18.14 -3.39
N ALA A 334 12.44 17.28 -3.52
CA ALA A 334 12.66 15.87 -3.79
C ALA A 334 12.27 15.52 -5.22
N SER A 335 13.01 14.63 -5.85
CA SER A 335 12.59 13.94 -7.06
C SER A 335 12.36 12.47 -6.74
N ALA A 336 11.37 11.86 -7.37
CA ALA A 336 11.09 10.44 -7.24
C ALA A 336 10.41 9.92 -8.51
N ARG A 337 10.36 8.60 -8.67
CA ARG A 337 9.56 7.95 -9.70
C ARG A 337 8.47 7.14 -9.04
N LEU A 338 7.23 7.35 -9.46
CA LEU A 338 6.07 6.55 -9.04
C LEU A 338 5.44 5.92 -10.28
N ASP A 339 5.26 4.61 -10.21
CA ASP A 339 4.54 3.84 -11.22
C ASP A 339 3.43 3.06 -10.54
N LEU A 340 2.25 3.25 -11.11
CA LEU A 340 1.07 2.48 -10.78
C LEU A 340 0.85 1.59 -12.00
N PHE A 341 0.71 0.30 -11.75
CA PHE A 341 0.62 -0.67 -12.81
C PHE A 341 -0.51 -1.64 -12.52
N CYS A 342 -1.21 -2.00 -13.59
CA CYS A 342 -2.24 -3.02 -13.58
C CYS A 342 -2.07 -3.78 -14.89
N SER A 343 -2.03 -5.10 -14.83
CA SER A 343 -2.13 -5.96 -16.00
C SER A 343 -3.30 -6.90 -15.87
N ASN A 344 -3.90 -7.24 -17.01
CA ASN A 344 -4.96 -8.23 -17.10
C ASN A 344 -4.55 -9.35 -18.05
N THR A 345 -5.24 -10.48 -17.94
CA THR A 345 -5.23 -11.50 -18.97
C THR A 345 -6.64 -12.03 -19.11
N SER A 346 -6.94 -12.62 -20.26
CA SER A 346 -8.07 -13.53 -20.34
C SER A 346 -7.61 -14.78 -21.06
N THR A 347 -7.74 -15.92 -20.40
CA THR A 347 -7.55 -17.23 -21.04
C THR A 347 -8.60 -17.47 -22.13
N VAL A 348 -9.68 -16.70 -22.07
CA VAL A 348 -10.83 -16.66 -22.94
C VAL A 348 -10.63 -15.48 -23.90
N LYS A 349 -10.61 -15.68 -25.22
CA LYS A 349 -10.47 -14.54 -26.14
C LYS A 349 -11.58 -13.52 -25.90
N GLU A 350 -11.23 -12.26 -25.70
CA GLU A 350 -12.15 -11.15 -25.48
C GLU A 350 -11.78 -10.01 -26.45
N ILE A 351 -12.72 -9.49 -27.23
CA ILE A 351 -12.48 -8.29 -28.05
C ILE A 351 -12.94 -7.07 -27.25
N GLY A 352 -12.10 -6.04 -27.17
CA GLY A 352 -12.42 -4.79 -26.47
C GLY A 352 -11.22 -3.90 -26.20
N ASN A 353 -11.43 -2.76 -25.52
CA ASN A 353 -10.39 -1.85 -24.98
C ASN A 353 -10.58 -1.60 -23.47
N LEU A 354 -9.49 -1.21 -22.77
CA LEU A 354 -9.48 -1.04 -21.32
C LEU A 354 -9.27 0.43 -20.99
N CYS A 355 -10.22 1.00 -20.25
CA CYS A 355 -10.06 2.33 -19.68
C CYS A 355 -9.37 2.19 -18.32
N LEU A 356 -8.10 2.61 -18.22
CA LEU A 356 -7.38 2.66 -16.96
C LEU A 356 -7.26 4.10 -16.47
N GLY A 357 -7.40 4.28 -15.16
CA GLY A 357 -7.15 5.57 -14.54
C GLY A 357 -6.39 5.38 -13.25
N LEU A 358 -5.17 5.90 -13.18
CA LEU A 358 -4.26 5.67 -12.06
C LEU A 358 -3.90 7.01 -11.42
N GLU A 359 -4.13 7.16 -10.13
CA GLU A 359 -3.75 8.37 -9.38
C GLU A 359 -2.85 7.99 -8.22
N GLY A 360 -1.81 8.78 -7.97
CA GLY A 360 -0.84 8.51 -6.92
C GLY A 360 -0.41 9.80 -6.22
N GLU A 361 -0.34 9.81 -4.90
CA GLU A 361 0.14 10.97 -4.14
C GLU A 361 1.35 10.57 -3.32
N LEU A 362 2.41 11.37 -3.45
CA LEU A 362 3.58 11.29 -2.59
C LEU A 362 3.58 12.47 -1.62
N SER A 363 4.13 12.27 -0.43
CA SER A 363 4.39 13.38 0.49
C SER A 363 5.86 13.41 0.89
N LEU A 364 6.35 14.63 1.13
CA LEU A 364 7.71 14.92 1.56
C LEU A 364 7.70 15.36 3.03
N LEU A 365 8.54 14.73 3.85
CA LEU A 365 8.84 15.16 5.21
C LEU A 365 10.26 15.72 5.24
N GLN A 366 10.41 17.02 5.50
CA GLN A 366 11.71 17.68 5.57
C GLN A 366 12.21 17.77 7.02
N VAL A 367 13.51 17.52 7.21
CA VAL A 367 14.12 17.39 8.54
C VAL A 367 15.40 18.22 8.62
N ASP A 368 15.56 18.95 9.72
CA ASP A 368 16.72 19.83 9.99
C ASP A 368 17.98 19.08 10.44
N ALA A 369 17.95 17.75 10.40
CA ALA A 369 19.03 16.88 10.81
C ALA A 369 19.39 15.91 9.68
N PRO A 370 20.66 15.49 9.59
CA PRO A 370 21.07 14.50 8.61
C PRO A 370 20.38 13.16 8.90
N ILE A 371 19.73 12.61 7.87
CA ILE A 371 19.12 11.29 7.85
C ILE A 371 19.86 10.44 6.82
N SER A 372 20.31 9.25 7.20
CA SER A 372 20.80 8.29 6.21
C SER A 372 19.62 7.58 5.56
N THR A 373 19.70 7.39 4.25
CA THR A 373 18.68 6.71 3.45
C THR A 373 19.30 5.50 2.79
N ARG A 374 18.59 4.38 2.83
CA ARG A 374 19.03 3.12 2.21
C ARG A 374 17.85 2.43 1.55
N GLU A 375 18.00 2.10 0.27
CA GLU A 375 17.04 1.25 -0.44
C GLU A 375 17.23 -0.20 0.01
N ILE A 376 16.14 -0.85 0.38
CA ILE A 376 16.09 -2.26 0.74
C ILE A 376 15.55 -3.04 -0.47
N PRO A 377 16.25 -4.11 -0.91
CA PRO A 377 15.76 -4.95 -1.99
C PRO A 377 14.36 -5.49 -1.71
N ALA A 378 13.61 -5.74 -2.77
CA ALA A 378 12.29 -6.32 -2.64
C ALA A 378 12.35 -7.74 -2.08
N PHE A 379 11.41 -8.05 -1.20
CA PHE A 379 11.13 -9.40 -0.71
C PHE A 379 9.95 -9.95 -1.47
N GLU A 380 10.04 -11.23 -1.84
CA GLU A 380 8.95 -11.96 -2.49
C GLU A 380 8.42 -13.06 -1.56
N LEU A 381 7.10 -13.20 -1.59
CA LEU A 381 6.32 -14.29 -1.01
C LEU A 381 5.57 -15.01 -2.11
N GLU A 382 5.85 -16.30 -2.25
CA GLU A 382 5.00 -17.20 -3.03
C GLU A 382 3.82 -17.63 -2.17
N LEU A 383 2.60 -17.43 -2.67
CA LEU A 383 1.38 -17.66 -1.92
C LEU A 383 0.63 -18.88 -2.44
N THR A 384 0.22 -19.74 -1.51
CA THR A 384 -0.79 -20.77 -1.76
C THR A 384 -2.17 -20.20 -1.47
N SER A 385 -3.14 -20.44 -2.36
CA SER A 385 -4.50 -19.93 -2.16
C SER A 385 -5.12 -20.42 -0.85
N GLY A 386 -5.74 -19.49 -0.11
CA GLY A 386 -6.43 -19.78 1.15
C GLY A 386 -5.52 -19.85 2.38
N GLU A 387 -4.20 -19.73 2.23
CA GLU A 387 -3.24 -19.80 3.33
C GLU A 387 -2.55 -18.44 3.53
N LEU A 388 -2.56 -17.94 4.77
CA LEU A 388 -1.72 -16.81 5.17
C LEU A 388 -0.26 -17.27 5.18
N THR A 389 0.58 -16.60 4.42
CA THR A 389 2.02 -16.85 4.35
C THR A 389 2.75 -15.71 5.02
N GLU A 390 3.67 -16.05 5.92
CA GLU A 390 4.49 -15.08 6.67
C GLU A 390 5.97 -15.37 6.46
N LYS A 391 6.78 -14.31 6.41
CA LYS A 391 8.24 -14.38 6.33
C LYS A 391 8.86 -13.30 7.18
N GLU A 392 9.71 -13.73 8.11
CA GLU A 392 10.58 -12.80 8.82
C GLU A 392 11.60 -12.22 7.84
N VAL A 393 11.71 -10.89 7.83
CA VAL A 393 12.68 -10.15 7.02
C VAL A 393 13.56 -9.30 7.92
N ARG A 394 14.83 -9.22 7.57
CA ARG A 394 15.83 -8.39 8.24
C ARG A 394 16.46 -7.46 7.20
N PHE A 395 16.57 -6.19 7.55
CA PHE A 395 17.26 -5.19 6.75
C PHE A 395 18.70 -5.18 7.24
N ASP A 396 19.48 -6.22 6.88
CA ASP A 396 20.88 -6.42 7.29
C ASP A 396 21.62 -5.08 7.38
N PRO A 397 22.31 -4.73 8.49
CA PRO A 397 22.99 -3.45 8.64
C PRO A 397 24.14 -3.24 7.65
#